data_AF-A0A357I6D4-F1
#
_entry.id   AF-A0A357I6D4-F1
#
_cell.length_a   1.000
_cell.length_b   1.000
_cell.length_c   1.000
_cell.angle_alpha   90.00
_cell.angle_beta   90.00
_cell.angle_gamma   90.00
#
_symmetry.space_group_name_H-M   'P 1'
#
loop_
_entity.id
_entity.type
_entity.pdbx_description
1 polymer ?
#
loop_
_entity_poly.entity_id
_entity_poly.type
_entity_poly.pdbx_seq_one_letter_code
_entity_poly.pdbx_strand_id
1 'polypeptide(L)'
;MLSAMSNAVCGVICVVEDGTLKGVITDGDVRRQLSEEDLGNVVGFTAADIMSTNPRVVDYNTRCRDADQIMIDCGVNSLVFKDSSGHFEIYNNLNR
;
A
#
# COMPACT_ATOMS: atom_id res chain seq x y z
N MET A 1 -7.44 -4.18 10.09
CA MET A 1 -6.73 -3.14 9.33
C MET A 1 -5.73 -2.40 10.20
N LEU A 2 -6.14 -1.58 11.18
CA LEU A 2 -5.25 -0.74 11.99
C LEU A 2 -4.09 -1.53 12.64
N SER A 3 -4.37 -2.69 13.25
CA SER A 3 -3.32 -3.55 13.82
C SER A 3 -2.32 -4.07 12.77
N ALA A 4 -2.75 -4.33 11.52
CA ALA A 4 -1.85 -4.75 10.46
C ALA A 4 -0.95 -3.59 10.00
N MET A 5 -1.50 -2.37 9.95
CA MET A 5 -0.72 -1.16 9.65
C MET A 5 0.29 -0.85 10.75
N SER A 6 -0.08 -0.95 12.02
CA SER A 6 0.86 -0.74 13.13
C SER A 6 2.03 -1.72 13.12
N ASN A 7 1.87 -2.89 12.51
CA ASN A 7 2.92 -3.89 12.35
C ASN A 7 3.70 -3.75 11.02
N ALA A 8 3.27 -2.88 10.11
CA ALA A 8 3.90 -2.71 8.82
C ALA A 8 5.15 -1.83 8.94
N VAL A 9 6.31 -2.37 8.58
CA VAL A 9 7.61 -1.67 8.69
C VAL A 9 7.68 -0.41 7.82
N CYS A 10 6.95 -0.38 6.70
CA CYS A 10 6.96 0.71 5.73
C CYS A 10 5.70 1.59 5.76
N GLY A 11 4.75 1.37 6.67
CA GLY A 11 3.50 2.13 6.72
C GLY A 11 2.58 1.92 5.51
N VAL A 12 2.78 0.83 4.75
CA VAL A 12 1.98 0.43 3.59
C VAL A 12 1.58 -1.04 3.74
N ILE A 13 0.31 -1.35 3.47
CA ILE A 13 -0.21 -2.73 3.44
C ILE A 13 -0.99 -3.01 2.16
N CYS A 14 -0.90 -4.25 1.66
CA CYS A 14 -1.74 -4.74 0.57
C CYS A 14 -3.10 -5.19 1.10
N VAL A 15 -4.17 -4.87 0.35
CA VAL A 15 -5.51 -5.43 0.56
C VAL A 15 -5.71 -6.52 -0.49
N VAL A 16 -5.81 -7.77 -0.05
CA VAL A 16 -5.96 -8.94 -0.91
C VAL A 16 -7.23 -9.68 -0.52
N GLU A 17 -8.04 -10.01 -1.51
CA GLU A 17 -9.27 -10.80 -1.37
C GLU A 17 -9.28 -11.86 -2.47
N ASP A 18 -9.49 -13.12 -2.10
CA ASP A 18 -9.47 -14.28 -2.99
C ASP A 18 -8.23 -14.34 -3.91
N GLY A 19 -7.05 -14.04 -3.35
CA GLY A 19 -5.77 -14.03 -4.07
C GLY A 19 -5.61 -12.86 -5.06
N THR A 20 -6.57 -11.92 -5.08
CA THR A 20 -6.55 -10.76 -5.96
C THR A 20 -6.22 -9.50 -5.15
N LEU A 21 -5.25 -8.72 -5.62
CA LEU A 21 -4.93 -7.42 -5.05
C LEU A 21 -6.06 -6.43 -5.37
N LYS A 22 -6.73 -5.93 -4.33
CA LYS A 22 -7.82 -4.95 -4.43
C LYS A 22 -7.34 -3.52 -4.26
N GLY A 23 -6.28 -3.32 -3.47
CA GLY A 23 -5.77 -2.00 -3.17
C GLY A 23 -4.56 -2.02 -2.25
N VAL A 24 -4.11 -0.82 -1.88
CA VAL A 24 -3.12 -0.60 -0.82
C VAL A 24 -3.66 0.43 0.16
N ILE A 25 -3.22 0.34 1.40
CA ILE A 25 -3.51 1.33 2.44
C ILE A 25 -2.19 1.84 2.99
N THR A 26 -2.05 3.16 3.03
CA THR A 26 -0.90 3.85 3.61
C THR A 26 -1.30 4.58 4.89
N ASP A 27 -0.33 4.91 5.74
CA ASP A 27 -0.55 5.82 6.88
C ASP A 27 -1.15 7.17 6.45
N GLY A 28 -0.86 7.60 5.21
CA GLY A 28 -1.46 8.78 4.61
C GLY A 28 -2.97 8.65 4.41
N ASP A 29 -3.44 7.49 3.96
CA ASP A 29 -4.87 7.22 3.75
C ASP A 29 -5.60 7.20 5.09
N VAL A 30 -5.05 6.50 6.08
CA VAL A 30 -5.62 6.49 7.44
C VAL A 30 -5.62 7.89 8.03
N ARG A 31 -4.51 8.64 7.96
CA ARG A 31 -4.47 10.01 8.49
C ARG A 31 -5.50 10.91 7.82
N ARG A 32 -5.69 10.83 6.51
CA ARG A 32 -6.70 11.61 5.77
C ARG A 32 -8.10 11.27 6.28
N GLN A 33 -8.43 9.99 6.35
CA GLN A 33 -9.74 9.53 6.82
C GLN A 33 -10.02 9.99 8.27
N LEU A 34 -9.00 9.97 9.13
CA LEU A 34 -9.11 10.44 10.51
C LEU A 34 -9.27 11.95 10.65
N SER A 35 -8.78 12.73 9.68
CA SER A 35 -8.84 14.19 9.72
C SER A 35 -10.13 14.76 9.11
N GLU A 36 -10.77 14.00 8.23
CA GLU A 36 -12.02 14.39 7.56
C GLU A 36 -13.26 14.10 8.42
N GLU A 37 -13.15 13.21 9.41
CA GLU A 37 -14.25 12.75 10.26
C GLU A 37 -14.01 13.07 11.74
N ASP A 38 -15.08 13.35 12.49
CA ASP A 38 -15.00 13.36 13.95
C ASP A 38 -14.51 11.99 14.43
N LEU A 39 -13.43 11.98 15.24
CA LEU A 39 -12.67 10.81 15.72
C LEU A 39 -13.50 9.66 16.36
N GLY A 40 -14.81 9.81 16.51
CA GLY A 40 -15.73 8.83 17.08
C GLY A 40 -16.08 7.63 16.19
N ASN A 41 -15.89 7.70 14.86
CA ASN A 41 -16.39 6.68 13.92
C ASN A 41 -15.33 5.80 13.24
N VAL A 42 -14.06 5.92 13.62
CA VAL A 42 -12.95 5.18 13.00
C VAL A 42 -13.14 3.66 13.01
N VAL A 43 -13.85 3.15 14.02
CA VAL A 43 -14.11 1.71 14.21
C VAL A 43 -15.05 1.14 13.12
N GLY A 44 -15.78 1.97 12.39
CA GLY A 44 -16.73 1.54 11.35
C GLY A 44 -16.14 1.36 9.96
N PHE A 45 -14.93 1.86 9.69
CA PHE A 45 -14.38 1.81 8.34
C PHE A 45 -13.80 0.44 7.99
N THR A 46 -14.16 -0.02 6.80
CA THR A 46 -13.57 -1.19 6.18
C THR A 46 -12.30 -0.81 5.42
N ALA A 47 -11.49 -1.80 5.08
CA ALA A 47 -10.33 -1.59 4.21
C ALA A 47 -10.73 -1.02 2.84
N ALA A 48 -11.91 -1.39 2.33
CA ALA A 48 -12.41 -0.92 1.05
C ALA A 48 -12.76 0.58 1.05
N ASP A 49 -13.15 1.13 2.21
CA ASP A 49 -13.51 2.54 2.34
C ASP A 49 -12.30 3.48 2.29
N ILE A 50 -11.12 2.98 2.68
CA ILE A 50 -9.91 3.80 2.89
C ILE A 50 -8.82 3.49 1.86
N MET A 51 -8.82 2.30 1.25
CA MET A 51 -7.74 1.90 0.35
C MET A 51 -7.68 2.74 -0.93
N SER A 52 -6.46 3.01 -1.36
CA SER A 52 -6.21 3.43 -2.73
C SER A 52 -6.40 2.22 -3.66
N THR A 53 -7.29 2.37 -4.64
CA THR A 53 -7.57 1.33 -5.65
C THR A 53 -6.58 1.43 -6.82
N ASN A 54 -6.34 0.30 -7.49
CA ASN A 54 -5.41 0.18 -8.62
C ASN A 54 -3.93 0.56 -8.28
N PRO A 55 -3.31 -0.11 -7.29
CA PRO A 55 -1.91 0.12 -6.97
C PRO A 55 -1.01 -0.25 -8.15
N ARG A 56 0.13 0.42 -8.28
CA ARG A 56 1.14 0.06 -9.27
C ARG A 56 1.78 -1.27 -8.86
N VAL A 57 1.50 -2.31 -9.65
CA VAL A 57 2.13 -3.63 -9.51
C VAL A 57 3.27 -3.76 -10.51
N VAL A 58 4.42 -4.23 -10.04
CA VAL A 58 5.61 -4.52 -10.84
C VAL A 58 6.03 -5.98 -10.65
N ASP A 59 6.78 -6.51 -11.61
CA ASP A 59 7.28 -7.89 -11.55
C ASP A 59 8.39 -8.04 -10.51
N TYR A 60 8.42 -9.14 -9.75
CA TYR A 60 9.47 -9.45 -8.77
C TYR A 60 10.90 -9.33 -9.31
N ASN A 61 11.11 -9.59 -10.61
CA ASN A 61 12.42 -9.53 -11.25
C ASN A 61 12.80 -8.13 -11.74
N THR A 62 11.97 -7.11 -11.50
CA THR A 62 12.28 -5.72 -11.84
C THR A 62 13.52 -5.28 -11.05
N ARG A 63 14.54 -4.73 -11.74
CA ARG A 63 15.76 -4.29 -11.08
C ARG A 63 15.45 -3.11 -10.16
N CYS A 64 16.14 -3.01 -9.02
CA CYS A 64 15.93 -1.93 -8.05
C CYS A 64 16.03 -0.53 -8.68
N ARG A 65 16.98 -0.32 -9.60
CA ARG A 65 17.12 0.95 -10.34
C ARG A 65 15.89 1.30 -11.17
N ASP A 66 15.30 0.30 -11.83
CA ASP A 66 14.13 0.51 -12.68
C ASP A 66 12.90 0.76 -11.80
N ALA A 67 12.78 0.04 -10.67
CA ALA A 67 11.76 0.30 -9.65
C ALA A 67 11.86 1.72 -9.08
N ASP A 68 13.07 2.19 -8.78
CA ASP A 68 13.33 3.57 -8.33
C ASP A 68 12.90 4.60 -9.37
N GLN A 69 13.18 4.35 -10.65
CA GLN A 69 12.73 5.23 -11.73
C GLN A 69 11.19 5.24 -11.84
N ILE A 70 10.53 4.09 -11.74
CA ILE A 70 9.06 4.00 -11.74
C ILE A 70 8.47 4.80 -10.58
N MET A 71 9.08 4.71 -9.39
CA MET A 71 8.67 5.48 -8.22
C MET A 71 8.79 6.98 -8.44
N ILE A 72 9.88 7.44 -9.06
CA ILE A 72 10.07 8.84 -9.48
C ILE A 72 8.95 9.28 -10.42
N ASP A 73 8.72 8.51 -11.48
CA ASP A 73 7.78 8.86 -12.55
C ASP A 73 6.33 8.88 -12.04
N CYS A 74 6.00 8.01 -11.09
CA CYS A 74 4.69 7.93 -10.46
C CYS A 74 4.53 8.88 -9.25
N GLY A 75 5.61 9.52 -8.78
CA GLY A 75 5.57 10.35 -7.58
C GLY A 75 5.27 9.59 -6.29
N VAL A 76 5.63 8.30 -6.22
CA VAL A 76 5.43 7.43 -5.04
C VAL A 76 6.77 7.02 -4.45
N ASN A 77 6.77 6.51 -3.21
CA ASN A 77 7.98 6.00 -2.55
C ASN A 77 7.96 4.47 -2.34
N SER A 78 6.87 3.81 -2.72
CA SER A 78 6.70 2.37 -2.59
C SER A 78 6.01 1.78 -3.82
N LEU A 79 6.32 0.54 -4.13
CA LEU A 79 5.68 -0.24 -5.20
C LEU A 79 5.21 -1.59 -4.66
N VAL A 80 4.15 -2.11 -5.26
CA VAL A 80 3.72 -3.49 -5.02
C VAL A 80 4.43 -4.39 -6.01
N PHE A 81 5.11 -5.40 -5.50
CA PHE A 81 5.69 -6.46 -6.30
C PHE A 81 4.80 -7.69 -6.24
N LYS A 82 4.70 -8.41 -7.36
CA LYS A 82 4.04 -9.72 -7.41
C LYS A 82 5.05 -10.79 -7.74
N ASP A 83 5.14 -11.81 -6.89
CA ASP A 83 6.00 -12.98 -7.15
C ASP A 83 5.32 -14.00 -8.08
N SER A 84 6.07 -15.03 -8.47
CA SER A 84 5.58 -16.09 -9.36
C SER A 84 4.54 -17.01 -8.73
N SER A 85 4.44 -17.04 -7.40
CA SER A 85 3.46 -17.83 -6.65
C SER A 85 2.13 -17.08 -6.42
N GLY A 86 2.10 -15.79 -6.76
CA GLY A 86 0.93 -14.93 -6.58
C GLY A 86 0.92 -14.16 -5.26
N HIS A 87 2.01 -14.19 -4.49
CA HIS A 87 2.16 -13.34 -3.32
C HIS A 87 2.53 -11.90 -3.71
N PHE A 88 2.06 -10.95 -2.91
CA PHE A 88 2.33 -9.54 -3.08
C PHE A 88 3.26 -9.03 -1.97
N GLU A 89 4.32 -8.34 -2.35
CA GLU A 89 5.28 -7.73 -1.44
C GLU A 89 5.36 -6.22 -1.67
N ILE A 90 5.76 -5.47 -0.65
CA ILE A 90 6.00 -4.02 -0.77
C ILE A 90 7.50 -3.80 -0.84
N TYR A 91 7.93 -3.14 -1.91
CA TYR A 91 9.25 -2.54 -1.98
C TYR A 91 9.13 -1.05 -1.66
N ASN A 92 9.90 -0.58 -0.69
CA ASN A 92 9.94 0.81 -0.29
C ASN A 92 11.33 1.38 -0.56
N ASN A 93 11.40 2.56 -1.17
CA ASN A 93 12.65 3.26 -1.34
C ASN A 93 13.04 3.98 -0.04
N LEU A 94 13.96 3.38 0.72
CA LEU A 94 14.45 3.93 1.99
C LEU A 94 15.40 5.13 1.82
N ASN A 95 15.79 5.48 0.60
CA ASN A 95 16.72 6.57 0.30
C ASN A 95 16.00 7.89 0.00
N ARG A 96 14.71 8.00 0.31
CA ARG A 96 13.88 9.20 0.11
C ARG A 96 13.20 9.64 1.41
#